data_AF-A0AAU1L1R5-F1
#
_entry.id   AF-A0AAU1L1R5-F1
#
_cell.length_a   1.000
_cell.length_b   1.000
_cell.length_c   1.000
_cell.angle_alpha   90.00
_cell.angle_beta   90.00
_cell.angle_gamma   90.00
#
_symmetry.space_group_name_H-M   'P 1'
#
loop_
_entity.id
_entity.type
_entity.pdbx_description
1 polymer ?
#
loop_
_entity_poly.entity_id
_entity_poly.type
_entity_poly.pdbx_seq_one_letter_code
_entity_poly.pdbx_strand_id
1 'polypeptide(L)'
;MPDWIRPVLAGAFLVVSYRVVRTSGAGLRVAVLLMAVLNAGVLWLLAATGPPRGAVAVALVSVVAAVHSLFAAMRTLAARIQRVDAEAFHGLVRQAANAPGPQVMGVCVMFSGSLALTAFADDARPEGRQFHLLPGPHCPFCLVEDQIRDFLGPADPLLDAYRTHLRAGSSRHLLVKRRSELDPWTGRLRDRVYYRVPAPARRPPCAVHDPLLGRP
;
A
#
# COMPACT_ATOMS: atom_id res chain seq x y z
N MET A 1 -20.76 41.00 14.93
CA MET A 1 -20.82 40.26 13.64
C MET A 1 -22.21 39.70 13.51
N PRO A 2 -22.94 39.93 12.41
CA PRO A 2 -24.26 39.37 12.19
C PRO A 2 -24.30 37.84 12.35
N ASP A 3 -25.29 37.33 13.08
CA ASP A 3 -25.37 35.92 13.50
C ASP A 3 -25.47 34.93 12.34
N TRP A 4 -25.90 35.39 11.16
CA TRP A 4 -25.99 34.58 9.95
C TRP A 4 -24.63 34.33 9.26
N ILE A 5 -23.59 35.10 9.59
CA ILE A 5 -22.28 34.99 8.93
C ILE A 5 -21.59 33.67 9.30
N ARG A 6 -21.68 33.25 10.57
CA ARG A 6 -21.05 32.02 11.06
C ARG A 6 -21.58 30.74 10.39
N PRO A 7 -22.91 30.51 10.26
CA PRO A 7 -23.43 29.33 9.57
C PRO A 7 -23.15 29.36 8.06
N VAL A 8 -23.15 30.54 7.42
CA VAL A 8 -22.80 30.68 6.00
C VAL A 8 -21.34 30.33 5.75
N LEU A 9 -20.42 30.79 6.61
CA LEU A 9 -19.00 30.43 6.53
C LEU A 9 -18.76 28.95 6.80
N ALA A 10 -19.46 28.34 7.75
CA ALA A 10 -19.39 26.91 8.02
C ALA A 10 -19.89 26.08 6.82
N GLY A 11 -21.01 26.48 6.21
CA GLY A 11 -21.54 25.84 5.01
C GLY A 11 -20.60 25.97 3.81
N ALA A 12 -20.08 27.17 3.55
CA ALA A 12 -19.11 27.40 2.48
C ALA A 12 -17.81 26.60 2.69
N PHE A 13 -17.32 26.53 3.93
CA PHE A 13 -16.14 25.75 4.29
C PHE A 13 -16.34 24.24 4.06
N LEU A 14 -17.51 23.70 4.40
CA LEU A 14 -17.86 22.30 4.14
C LEU A 14 -17.94 21.99 2.63
N VAL A 15 -18.55 22.87 1.84
CA VAL A 15 -18.67 22.70 0.38
C VAL A 15 -17.29 22.74 -0.30
N VAL A 16 -16.44 23.68 0.08
CA VAL A 16 -15.07 23.79 -0.44
C VAL A 16 -14.24 22.57 -0.03
N SER A 17 -14.35 22.14 1.22
CA SER A 17 -13.65 20.95 1.72
C SER A 17 -14.07 19.67 1.01
N TYR A 18 -15.37 19.47 0.80
CA TYR A 18 -15.91 18.36 0.04
C TYR A 18 -15.40 18.35 -1.41
N ARG A 19 -15.37 19.52 -2.07
CA ARG A 19 -14.81 19.64 -3.42
C ARG A 19 -13.31 19.32 -3.46
N VAL A 20 -12.52 19.86 -2.53
CA VAL A 20 -11.06 19.63 -2.47
C VAL A 20 -10.74 18.16 -2.24
N VAL A 21 -11.45 17.46 -1.34
CA VAL A 21 -11.28 16.01 -1.15
C VAL A 21 -11.62 15.23 -2.42
N ARG A 22 -12.66 15.65 -3.15
CA ARG A 22 -13.13 14.98 -4.37
C ARG A 22 -12.20 15.21 -5.57
N THR A 23 -11.55 16.37 -5.68
CA THR A 23 -10.75 16.75 -6.86
C THR A 23 -9.24 16.55 -6.69
N SER A 24 -8.72 16.49 -5.45
CA SER A 24 -7.28 16.59 -5.22
C SER A 24 -6.45 15.38 -5.62
N GLY A 25 -7.04 14.21 -5.89
CA GLY A 25 -6.29 12.99 -6.21
C GLY A 25 -5.22 12.62 -5.16
N ALA A 26 -5.25 13.27 -3.99
CA ALA A 26 -4.18 13.22 -3.00
C ALA A 26 -4.30 11.93 -2.18
N GLY A 27 -3.18 11.26 -1.95
CA GLY A 27 -3.12 10.00 -1.22
C GLY A 27 -3.75 10.10 0.18
N LEU A 28 -4.19 8.96 0.71
CA LEU A 28 -4.94 8.77 1.97
C LEU A 28 -4.48 9.67 3.13
N ARG A 29 -3.17 9.97 3.23
CA ARG A 29 -2.59 10.83 4.26
C ARG A 29 -3.07 12.29 4.20
N VAL A 30 -3.22 12.87 3.01
CA VAL A 30 -3.68 14.26 2.84
C VAL A 30 -5.18 14.36 3.13
N ALA A 31 -5.96 13.35 2.72
CA ALA A 31 -7.38 13.28 3.05
C ALA A 31 -7.62 13.16 4.56
N VAL A 32 -6.84 12.32 5.26
CA VAL A 32 -6.91 12.19 6.72
C VAL A 32 -6.48 13.47 7.43
N LEU A 33 -5.40 14.12 6.97
CA LEU A 33 -4.93 15.39 7.54
C LEU A 33 -5.98 16.50 7.36
N LEU A 34 -6.56 16.60 6.16
CA LEU A 34 -7.60 17.60 5.87
C LEU A 34 -8.82 17.38 6.77
N MET A 35 -9.27 16.12 6.91
CA MET A 35 -10.38 15.76 7.81
C MET A 35 -10.05 16.04 9.28
N ALA A 36 -8.81 15.84 9.71
CA ALA A 36 -8.37 16.17 11.07
C ALA A 36 -8.41 17.70 11.31
N VAL A 37 -7.93 18.50 10.36
CA VAL A 37 -7.97 19.98 10.44
C VAL A 37 -9.41 20.49 10.42
N LEU A 38 -10.28 19.93 9.59
CA LEU A 38 -11.72 20.23 9.55
C LEU A 38 -12.39 19.95 10.89
N ASN A 39 -12.17 18.77 11.47
CA ASN A 39 -12.72 18.42 12.78
C ASN A 39 -12.17 19.31 13.89
N ALA A 40 -10.88 19.64 13.86
CA ALA A 40 -10.27 20.58 14.80
C ALA A 40 -10.87 21.98 14.69
N GLY A 41 -11.13 22.47 13.48
CA GLY A 41 -11.79 23.76 13.24
C GLY A 41 -13.23 23.80 13.74
N VAL A 42 -13.98 22.70 13.57
CA VAL A 42 -15.36 22.57 14.10
C VAL A 42 -15.37 22.52 15.63
N LEU A 43 -14.43 21.80 16.24
CA LEU A 43 -14.28 21.74 17.71
C LEU A 43 -13.85 23.09 18.29
N TRP A 44 -12.93 23.80 17.64
CA TRP A 44 -12.50 25.14 18.05
C TRP A 44 -13.66 26.14 17.96
N LEU A 45 -14.45 26.09 16.89
CA LEU A 45 -15.63 26.94 16.72
C LEU A 45 -16.68 26.66 17.81
N LEU A 46 -16.95 25.37 18.09
CA LEU A 46 -17.82 24.91 19.18
C LEU A 46 -17.38 25.43 20.55
N ALA A 47 -16.07 25.38 20.83
CA ALA A 47 -15.51 25.89 22.08
C ALA A 47 -15.61 27.42 22.18
N ALA A 48 -15.46 28.14 21.07
CA ALA A 48 -15.49 29.60 21.04
C ALA A 48 -16.90 30.21 21.06
N THR A 49 -17.93 29.48 20.61
CA THR A 49 -19.30 30.04 20.49
C THR A 49 -20.32 29.46 21.48
N GLY A 50 -19.92 28.53 22.35
CA GLY A 50 -20.86 27.72 23.13
C GLY A 50 -21.69 26.79 22.22
N PRO A 51 -22.51 25.87 22.76
CA PRO A 51 -23.14 24.83 21.96
C PRO A 51 -24.55 25.23 21.50
N PRO A 52 -24.76 25.78 20.29
CA PRO A 52 -26.06 25.65 19.66
C PRO A 52 -26.25 24.17 19.32
N ARG A 53 -27.45 23.62 19.59
CA ARG A 53 -27.79 22.21 19.27
C ARG A 53 -27.41 21.81 17.83
N GLY A 54 -27.41 22.77 16.90
CA GLY A 54 -26.97 22.58 15.52
C GLY A 54 -25.48 22.25 15.34
N ALA A 55 -24.59 22.75 16.19
CA ALA A 55 -23.15 22.49 16.04
C ALA A 55 -22.75 21.09 16.54
N VAL A 56 -23.45 20.55 17.55
CA VAL A 56 -23.34 19.14 17.95
C VAL A 56 -23.85 18.22 16.82
N ALA A 57 -24.96 18.59 16.18
CA ALA A 57 -25.49 17.85 15.03
C ALA A 57 -24.52 17.86 13.84
N VAL A 58 -23.91 19.01 13.52
CA VAL A 58 -22.89 19.11 12.46
C VAL A 58 -21.66 18.27 12.79
N ALA A 59 -21.16 18.31 14.02
CA ALA A 59 -20.02 17.49 14.44
C ALA A 59 -20.32 15.99 14.32
N LEU A 60 -21.49 15.54 14.76
CA LEU A 60 -21.93 14.15 14.61
C LEU A 60 -22.01 13.72 13.15
N VAL A 61 -22.60 14.55 12.28
CA VAL A 61 -22.69 14.28 10.83
C VAL A 61 -21.30 14.22 10.20
N SER A 62 -20.40 15.14 10.56
CA SER A 62 -19.02 15.14 10.07
C SER A 62 -18.23 13.91 10.52
N VAL A 63 -18.40 13.45 11.76
CA VAL A 63 -17.77 12.22 12.26
C VAL A 63 -18.31 11.00 11.53
N VAL A 64 -19.64 10.88 11.37
CA VAL A 64 -20.26 9.77 10.63
C VAL A 64 -19.78 9.75 9.18
N ALA A 65 -19.72 10.91 8.53
CA ALA A 65 -19.18 11.04 7.17
C ALA A 65 -17.71 10.63 7.10
N ALA A 66 -16.87 11.07 8.06
CA ALA A 66 -15.46 10.71 8.13
C ALA A 66 -15.26 9.19 8.28
N VAL A 67 -16.00 8.58 9.21
CA VAL A 67 -15.97 7.12 9.44
C VAL A 67 -16.42 6.39 8.18
N HIS A 68 -17.51 6.82 7.55
CA HIS A 68 -17.99 6.20 6.32
C HIS A 68 -16.98 6.30 5.17
N SER A 69 -16.38 7.48 4.96
CA SER A 69 -15.33 7.67 3.95
C SER A 69 -14.09 6.84 4.24
N LEU A 70 -13.68 6.72 5.51
CA LEU A 70 -12.56 5.86 5.91
C LEU A 70 -12.88 4.39 5.63
N PHE A 71 -14.08 3.92 5.99
CA PHE A 71 -14.51 2.54 5.70
C PHE A 71 -14.59 2.26 4.20
N ALA A 72 -15.10 3.21 3.41
CA ALA A 72 -15.14 3.09 1.95
C ALA A 72 -13.73 3.04 1.35
N ALA A 73 -12.81 3.89 1.83
CA ALA A 73 -11.40 3.87 1.41
C ALA A 73 -10.71 2.55 1.81
N MET A 74 -10.94 2.06 3.04
CA MET A 74 -10.42 0.77 3.49
C MET A 74 -10.98 -0.40 2.67
N ARG A 75 -12.30 -0.41 2.39
CA ARG A 75 -12.92 -1.42 1.52
C ARG A 75 -12.36 -1.37 0.11
N THR A 76 -12.09 -0.18 -0.44
CA THR A 76 -11.50 -0.01 -1.76
C THR A 76 -10.05 -0.52 -1.79
N LEU A 77 -9.27 -0.25 -0.74
CA LEU A 77 -7.92 -0.77 -0.59
C LEU A 77 -7.91 -2.30 -0.42
N ALA A 78 -8.80 -2.82 0.42
CA ALA A 78 -8.95 -4.26 0.64
C ALA A 78 -9.46 -4.99 -0.61
N ALA A 79 -10.37 -4.39 -1.38
CA ALA A 79 -10.85 -4.95 -2.65
C ALA A 79 -9.75 -5.03 -3.72
N ARG A 80 -8.72 -4.17 -3.61
CA ARG A 80 -7.52 -4.25 -4.46
C ARG A 80 -6.53 -5.32 -4.02
N ILE A 81 -6.72 -5.91 -2.83
CA ILE A 81 -5.90 -6.98 -2.26
C ILE A 81 -6.61 -8.31 -2.48
N GLN A 82 -6.17 -9.07 -3.49
CA GLN A 82 -6.68 -10.43 -3.71
C GLN A 82 -5.77 -11.45 -3.03
N ARG A 83 -6.36 -12.37 -2.25
CA ARG A 83 -5.63 -13.49 -1.66
C ARG A 83 -5.48 -14.59 -2.69
N VAL A 84 -4.27 -15.10 -2.83
CA VAL A 84 -3.92 -16.15 -3.80
C VAL A 84 -3.12 -17.25 -3.12
N ASP A 85 -3.15 -18.45 -3.68
CA ASP A 85 -2.23 -19.53 -3.33
C ASP A 85 -0.94 -19.45 -4.18
N ALA A 86 -0.02 -20.40 -3.97
CA ALA A 86 1.28 -20.40 -4.65
C ALA A 86 1.14 -20.63 -6.16
N GLU A 87 0.22 -21.49 -6.59
CA GLU A 87 -0.01 -21.77 -8.01
C GLU A 87 -0.55 -20.53 -8.73
N ALA A 88 -1.59 -19.90 -8.16
CA ALA A 88 -2.13 -18.65 -8.67
C ALA A 88 -1.09 -17.51 -8.64
N PHE A 89 -0.22 -17.46 -7.62
CA PHE A 89 0.90 -16.51 -7.59
C PHE A 89 1.84 -16.70 -8.79
N HIS A 90 2.29 -17.93 -9.06
CA HIS A 90 3.14 -18.21 -10.22
C HIS A 90 2.43 -17.91 -11.55
N GLY A 91 1.13 -18.20 -11.64
CA GLY A 91 0.30 -17.83 -12.79
C GLY A 91 0.28 -16.32 -13.02
N LEU A 92 0.11 -15.53 -11.96
CA LEU A 92 0.10 -14.06 -12.02
C LEU A 92 1.47 -13.48 -12.41
N VAL A 93 2.56 -14.03 -11.87
CA VAL A 93 3.92 -13.67 -12.28
C VAL A 93 4.10 -13.92 -13.78
N ARG A 94 3.74 -15.10 -14.26
CA ARG A 94 3.84 -15.46 -15.69
C ARG A 94 2.98 -14.54 -16.56
N GLN A 95 1.77 -14.22 -16.10
CA GLN A 95 0.90 -13.28 -16.78
C GLN A 95 1.53 -11.88 -16.89
N ALA A 96 2.11 -11.36 -15.80
CA ALA A 96 2.83 -10.09 -15.82
C ALA A 96 4.06 -10.13 -16.72
N ALA A 97 4.79 -11.25 -16.72
CA ALA A 97 5.95 -11.47 -17.56
C ALA A 97 5.61 -11.54 -19.06
N ASN A 98 4.39 -11.96 -19.41
CA ASN A 98 3.96 -12.15 -20.79
C ASN A 98 3.03 -11.02 -21.31
N ALA A 99 2.75 -10.02 -20.48
CA ALA A 99 1.88 -8.92 -20.88
C ALA A 99 2.57 -7.99 -21.91
N PRO A 100 1.81 -7.48 -22.91
CA PRO A 100 2.37 -6.67 -23.98
C PRO A 100 2.78 -5.27 -23.49
N GLY A 101 3.79 -4.69 -24.15
CA GLY A 101 4.26 -3.34 -23.85
C GLY A 101 5.12 -3.21 -22.58
N PRO A 102 5.30 -1.99 -22.06
CA PRO A 102 6.12 -1.75 -20.86
C PRO A 102 5.55 -2.49 -19.65
N GLN A 103 6.41 -3.24 -18.96
CA GLN A 103 6.01 -4.00 -17.77
C GLN A 103 6.78 -3.54 -16.53
N VAL A 104 6.06 -3.46 -15.42
CA VAL A 104 6.64 -3.24 -14.09
C VAL A 104 5.98 -4.20 -13.10
N MET A 105 6.80 -5.00 -12.44
CA MET A 105 6.37 -5.93 -11.41
C MET A 105 7.16 -5.69 -10.13
N GLY A 106 6.43 -5.62 -9.03
CA GLY A 106 6.94 -5.45 -7.68
C GLY A 106 6.63 -6.67 -6.83
N VAL A 107 7.62 -7.19 -6.10
CA VAL A 107 7.43 -8.30 -5.16
C VAL A 107 8.09 -7.97 -3.84
N CYS A 108 7.37 -8.16 -2.72
CA CYS A 108 7.92 -7.92 -1.39
C CYS A 108 7.28 -8.84 -0.33
N VAL A 109 8.07 -9.20 0.69
CA VAL A 109 7.53 -9.90 1.86
C VAL A 109 7.06 -8.85 2.88
N MET A 110 5.82 -9.00 3.31
CA MET A 110 5.20 -8.14 4.30
C MET A 110 5.55 -8.62 5.73
N PHE A 111 5.46 -7.73 6.71
CA PHE A 111 5.67 -8.07 8.14
C PHE A 111 4.68 -9.13 8.68
N SER A 112 3.58 -9.38 7.96
CA SER A 112 2.62 -10.45 8.22
C SER A 112 3.11 -11.83 7.79
N GLY A 113 4.21 -11.93 7.03
CA GLY A 113 4.66 -13.15 6.37
C GLY A 113 4.04 -13.38 4.99
N SER A 114 3.06 -12.58 4.59
CA SER A 114 2.48 -12.67 3.24
C SER A 114 3.43 -12.09 2.20
N LEU A 115 3.46 -12.70 1.02
CA LEU A 115 4.15 -12.15 -0.14
C LEU A 115 3.17 -11.28 -0.93
N ALA A 116 3.51 -10.02 -1.14
CA ALA A 116 2.73 -9.11 -1.96
C ALA A 116 3.34 -9.00 -3.36
N LEU A 117 2.56 -9.40 -4.37
CA LEU A 117 2.79 -9.13 -5.77
C LEU A 117 2.04 -7.86 -6.16
N THR A 118 2.76 -6.96 -6.79
CA THR A 118 2.28 -5.69 -7.28
C THR A 118 2.55 -5.68 -8.78
N ALA A 119 1.52 -5.93 -9.58
CA ALA A 119 1.67 -6.06 -11.04
C ALA A 119 0.73 -5.08 -11.70
N PHE A 120 1.28 -4.19 -12.53
CA PHE A 120 0.56 -3.04 -13.07
C PHE A 120 1.01 -2.81 -14.53
N ALA A 121 0.16 -3.02 -15.53
CA ALA A 121 -1.01 -2.25 -16.00
C ALA A 121 -0.62 -1.07 -16.90
N ASP A 122 -1.30 -1.00 -18.04
CA ASP A 122 -1.09 -0.10 -19.19
C ASP A 122 -1.14 1.40 -18.83
N ASP A 123 -0.97 2.25 -19.85
CA ASP A 123 -0.94 3.71 -19.77
C ASP A 123 -2.06 4.35 -18.92
N ALA A 124 -3.19 3.67 -18.69
CA ALA A 124 -4.30 4.17 -17.87
C ALA A 124 -4.18 3.92 -16.36
N ARG A 125 -3.31 3.01 -15.88
CA ARG A 125 -3.18 2.70 -14.43
C ARG A 125 -1.75 2.28 -14.06
N PRO A 126 -0.85 3.24 -13.77
CA PRO A 126 0.55 2.92 -13.45
C PRO A 126 0.70 2.06 -12.18
N GLU A 127 -0.35 2.02 -11.33
CA GLU A 127 -0.46 1.18 -10.14
C GLU A 127 -1.91 0.62 -9.92
N GLY A 128 -2.30 -0.48 -10.58
CA GLY A 128 -3.64 -1.14 -10.57
C GLY A 128 -4.05 -2.22 -9.53
N ARG A 129 -3.42 -3.42 -9.45
CA ARG A 129 -3.76 -4.52 -8.51
C ARG A 129 -2.63 -5.05 -7.61
N GLN A 130 -2.98 -5.40 -6.37
CA GLN A 130 -2.07 -6.02 -5.40
C GLN A 130 -2.59 -7.42 -5.05
N PHE A 131 -1.74 -8.44 -5.17
CA PHE A 131 -2.08 -9.82 -4.85
C PHE A 131 -1.24 -10.27 -3.66
N HIS A 132 -1.86 -10.95 -2.72
CA HIS A 132 -1.24 -11.40 -1.49
C HIS A 132 -1.29 -12.91 -1.44
N LEU A 133 -0.12 -13.53 -1.56
CA LEU A 133 0.05 -14.90 -1.15
C LEU A 133 0.15 -14.92 0.38
N LEU A 134 -0.82 -15.56 1.03
CA LEU A 134 -0.81 -15.71 2.48
C LEU A 134 0.35 -16.61 2.93
N PRO A 135 0.82 -16.49 4.18
CA PRO A 135 1.80 -17.40 4.73
C PRO A 135 1.34 -18.85 4.52
N GLY A 136 2.23 -19.67 3.96
CA GLY A 136 1.95 -21.06 3.63
C GLY A 136 3.20 -21.92 3.83
N PRO A 137 3.28 -23.09 3.18
CA PRO A 137 4.41 -23.99 3.34
C PRO A 137 5.69 -23.47 2.67
N HIS A 138 5.56 -22.58 1.68
CA HIS A 138 6.69 -22.03 0.94
C HIS A 138 7.31 -20.84 1.67
N CYS A 139 8.64 -20.82 1.74
CA CYS A 139 9.37 -19.67 2.27
C CYS A 139 9.14 -18.46 1.34
N PRO A 140 8.61 -17.33 1.86
CA PRO A 140 8.32 -16.17 1.02
C PRO A 140 9.59 -15.51 0.48
N PHE A 141 10.73 -15.67 1.16
CA PHE A 141 12.01 -15.14 0.66
C PHE A 141 12.60 -15.99 -0.48
N CYS A 142 12.40 -17.32 -0.46
CA CYS A 142 12.72 -18.17 -1.60
C CYS A 142 11.95 -17.71 -2.83
N LEU A 143 10.65 -17.47 -2.68
CA LEU A 143 9.81 -17.01 -3.79
C LEU A 143 10.32 -15.69 -4.38
N VAL A 144 10.81 -14.75 -3.57
CA VAL A 144 11.44 -13.51 -4.07
C VAL A 144 12.75 -13.79 -4.79
N GLU A 145 13.62 -14.63 -4.23
CA GLU A 145 14.88 -15.01 -4.90
C GLU A 145 14.61 -15.73 -6.22
N ASP A 146 13.58 -16.56 -6.30
CA ASP A 146 13.16 -17.22 -7.54
C ASP A 146 12.77 -16.19 -8.59
N GLN A 147 12.08 -15.10 -8.20
CA GLN A 147 11.79 -14.01 -9.14
C GLN A 147 13.07 -13.32 -9.64
N ILE A 148 14.06 -13.13 -8.78
CA ILE A 148 15.34 -12.56 -9.22
C ILE A 148 16.00 -13.49 -10.24
N ARG A 149 16.02 -14.80 -9.99
CA ARG A 149 16.58 -15.80 -10.91
C ARG A 149 15.83 -15.84 -12.24
N ASP A 150 14.50 -15.85 -12.19
CA ASP A 150 13.65 -15.99 -13.37
C ASP A 150 13.72 -14.77 -14.29
N PHE A 151 13.76 -13.56 -13.71
CA PHE A 151 13.78 -12.32 -14.50
C PHE A 151 15.18 -11.83 -14.85
N LEU A 152 16.14 -11.92 -13.93
CA LEU A 152 17.45 -11.29 -14.07
C LEU A 152 18.58 -12.31 -14.28
N GLY A 153 18.34 -13.58 -13.95
CA GLY A 153 19.28 -14.67 -14.10
C GLY A 153 19.86 -15.17 -12.78
N PRO A 154 20.39 -16.41 -12.76
CA PRO A 154 20.82 -17.08 -11.54
C PRO A 154 22.08 -16.48 -10.89
N ALA A 155 22.88 -15.74 -11.65
CA ALA A 155 24.11 -15.10 -11.20
C ALA A 155 23.96 -13.58 -10.99
N ASP A 156 22.73 -13.06 -11.01
CA ASP A 156 22.51 -11.63 -10.86
C ASP A 156 22.90 -11.15 -9.44
N PRO A 157 23.69 -10.06 -9.31
CA PRO A 157 24.18 -9.56 -8.02
C PRO A 157 23.05 -9.10 -7.08
N LEU A 158 21.84 -8.88 -7.58
CA LEU A 158 20.68 -8.51 -6.78
C LEU A 158 20.28 -9.60 -5.79
N LEU A 159 20.63 -10.87 -6.05
CA LEU A 159 20.45 -11.99 -5.10
C LEU A 159 21.26 -11.75 -3.82
N ASP A 160 22.55 -11.43 -3.96
CA ASP A 160 23.43 -11.19 -2.82
C ASP A 160 23.10 -9.90 -2.09
N ALA A 161 22.71 -8.86 -2.84
CA ALA A 161 22.19 -7.62 -2.26
C ALA A 161 20.93 -7.89 -1.42
N TYR A 162 20.01 -8.71 -1.94
CA TYR A 162 18.78 -9.07 -1.24
C TYR A 162 19.08 -9.82 0.07
N ARG A 163 19.93 -10.85 0.01
CA ARG A 163 20.36 -11.61 1.19
C ARG A 163 21.07 -10.74 2.22
N THR A 164 21.87 -9.78 1.79
CA THR A 164 22.51 -8.81 2.69
C THR A 164 21.48 -7.98 3.44
N HIS A 165 20.43 -7.53 2.76
CA HIS A 165 19.33 -6.83 3.43
C HIS A 165 18.55 -7.73 4.39
N LEU A 166 18.33 -9.00 4.05
CA LEU A 166 17.69 -9.96 4.94
C LEU A 166 18.48 -10.13 6.24
N ARG A 167 19.81 -10.26 6.17
CA ARG A 167 20.69 -10.31 7.36
C ARG A 167 20.55 -9.06 8.23
N ALA A 168 20.33 -7.90 7.62
CA ALA A 168 20.06 -6.64 8.32
C ALA A 168 18.59 -6.48 8.80
N GLY A 169 17.76 -7.52 8.68
CA GLY A 169 16.36 -7.52 9.12
C GLY A 169 15.38 -6.82 8.16
N SER A 170 15.79 -6.55 6.92
CA SER A 170 15.00 -5.86 5.91
C SER A 170 14.67 -6.76 4.73
N SER A 171 13.38 -6.95 4.43
CA SER A 171 12.96 -7.72 3.27
C SER A 171 13.14 -6.97 1.95
N ARG A 172 13.16 -5.63 1.92
CA ARG A 172 13.15 -4.82 0.68
C ARG A 172 12.01 -5.16 -0.31
N HIS A 173 11.85 -4.31 -1.31
CA HIS A 173 10.89 -4.53 -2.39
C HIS A 173 11.65 -4.72 -3.70
N LEU A 174 11.58 -5.92 -4.26
CA LEU A 174 12.09 -6.20 -5.59
C LEU A 174 11.20 -5.53 -6.63
N LEU A 175 11.77 -4.65 -7.44
CA LEU A 175 11.11 -4.07 -8.59
C LEU A 175 11.84 -4.53 -9.85
N VAL A 176 11.14 -5.26 -10.71
CA VAL A 176 11.62 -5.62 -12.04
C VAL A 176 10.82 -4.88 -13.10
N LYS A 177 11.48 -4.47 -14.18
CA LYS A 177 10.85 -3.75 -15.28
C LYS A 177 11.47 -4.12 -16.62
N ARG A 178 10.67 -4.01 -17.68
CA ARG A 178 11.12 -3.99 -19.07
C ARG A 178 10.36 -2.92 -19.84
N ARG A 179 10.99 -2.31 -20.85
CA ARG A 179 10.38 -1.22 -21.64
C ARG A 179 9.55 -1.75 -22.81
N SER A 180 9.92 -2.90 -23.35
CA SER A 180 9.20 -3.61 -24.40
C SER A 180 9.48 -5.11 -24.30
N GLU A 181 8.83 -5.92 -25.14
CA GLU A 181 9.05 -7.37 -25.22
C GLU A 181 10.46 -7.75 -25.69
N LEU A 182 11.14 -6.85 -26.41
CA LEU A 182 12.49 -7.06 -26.92
C LEU A 182 13.58 -6.63 -25.93
N ASP A 183 13.22 -5.84 -24.92
CA ASP A 183 14.16 -5.33 -23.94
C ASP A 183 14.41 -6.36 -22.82
N PRO A 184 15.65 -6.48 -22.33
CA PRO A 184 15.92 -7.31 -21.16
C PRO A 184 15.21 -6.75 -19.93
N TRP A 185 14.89 -7.65 -19.01
CA TRP A 185 14.44 -7.26 -17.68
C TRP A 185 15.57 -6.58 -16.91
N THR A 186 15.19 -5.56 -16.13
CA THR A 186 16.11 -4.88 -15.21
C THR A 186 15.50 -4.85 -13.83
N GLY A 187 16.31 -5.10 -12.81
CA GLY A 187 15.87 -5.17 -11.42
C GLY A 187 16.48 -4.09 -10.53
N ARG A 188 15.78 -3.76 -9.45
CA ARG A 188 16.34 -3.03 -8.31
C ARG A 188 15.62 -3.38 -7.02
N LEU A 189 16.31 -3.25 -5.90
CA LEU A 189 15.71 -3.30 -4.57
C LEU A 189 15.34 -1.89 -4.13
N ARG A 190 14.07 -1.66 -3.81
CA ARG A 190 13.59 -0.41 -3.23
C ARG A 190 13.59 -0.49 -1.72
N ASP A 191 14.12 0.56 -1.10
CA ASP A 191 13.91 0.81 0.31
C ASP A 191 12.47 1.28 0.55
N ARG A 192 11.75 0.59 1.42
CA ARG A 192 10.63 1.19 2.14
C ARG A 192 10.69 0.77 3.60
N VAL A 193 10.47 1.74 4.48
CA VAL A 193 10.50 1.61 5.95
C VAL A 193 9.59 0.50 6.49
N TYR A 194 8.55 0.12 5.73
CA TYR A 194 7.55 -0.86 6.13
C TYR A 194 7.90 -2.33 5.81
N TYR A 195 8.97 -2.60 5.05
CA TYR A 195 9.35 -3.97 4.63
C TYR A 195 10.41 -4.57 5.54
N ARG A 196 10.02 -4.81 6.80
CA ARG A 196 10.82 -5.55 7.77
C ARG A 196 10.60 -7.06 7.63
N VAL A 197 11.62 -7.83 7.99
CA VAL A 197 11.53 -9.29 8.05
C VAL A 197 10.40 -9.70 9.03
N PRO A 198 9.42 -10.52 8.61
CA PRO A 198 8.42 -11.09 9.50
C PRO A 198 9.06 -11.92 10.62
N ALA A 199 8.42 -11.90 11.79
CA ALA A 199 8.83 -12.70 12.94
C ALA A 199 8.90 -14.21 12.59
N PRO A 200 9.77 -15.00 13.26
CA PRO A 200 9.84 -16.45 13.12
C PRO A 200 8.47 -17.14 13.07
N ALA A 201 7.54 -16.83 13.95
CA ALA A 201 6.23 -17.51 13.98
C ALA A 201 5.36 -17.30 12.72
N ARG A 202 5.73 -16.35 11.84
CA ARG A 202 4.96 -15.98 10.64
C ARG A 202 5.55 -16.49 9.33
N ARG A 203 6.58 -17.34 9.40
CA ARG A 203 7.26 -17.90 8.24
C ARG A 203 7.55 -19.39 8.45
N PRO A 204 7.39 -20.24 7.43
CA PRO A 204 7.77 -21.63 7.54
C PRO A 204 9.28 -21.78 7.79
N PRO A 205 9.74 -22.90 8.36
CA PRO A 205 11.16 -23.24 8.41
C PRO A 205 11.78 -23.28 7.02
N CYS A 206 13.01 -22.80 6.90
CA CYS A 206 13.71 -22.72 5.62
C CYS A 206 15.22 -22.83 5.83
N ALA A 207 15.82 -23.89 5.29
CA ALA A 207 17.26 -24.14 5.40
C ALA A 207 18.14 -23.02 4.81
N VAL A 208 17.60 -22.23 3.85
CA VAL A 208 18.33 -21.14 3.20
C VAL A 208 18.25 -19.85 4.01
N HIS A 209 17.04 -19.47 4.47
CA HIS A 209 16.81 -18.17 5.08
C HIS A 209 16.84 -18.17 6.61
N ASP A 210 16.66 -19.31 7.27
CA ASP A 210 16.80 -19.39 8.73
C ASP A 210 18.19 -19.02 9.23
N PRO A 211 19.30 -19.50 8.61
CA PRO A 211 20.65 -19.08 8.98
C PRO A 211 20.92 -17.59 8.73
N LEU A 212 20.32 -17.03 7.67
CA LEU A 212 20.50 -15.61 7.32
C LEU A 212 19.81 -14.66 8.29
N LEU A 213 18.71 -15.11 8.88
CA LEU A 213 17.84 -14.28 9.71
C LEU A 213 18.09 -14.46 11.20
N GLY A 214 19.08 -15.27 11.59
CA GLY A 214 19.44 -15.49 12.97
C GLY A 214 18.28 -16.04 13.80
N ARG A 215 17.55 -17.04 13.28
CA ARG A 215 16.73 -17.85 14.18
C ARG A 215 17.68 -18.55 15.15
N PRO A 216 17.44 -18.51 16.47
CA PRO A 216 18.04 -19.48 17.37
C PRO A 216 17.63 -20.90 16.97
#